data_AF-A0A7G6ZB35-F1
#
_entry.id   AF-A0A7G6ZB35-F1
#
_cell.length_a   1.000
_cell.length_b   1.000
_cell.length_c   1.000
_cell.angle_alpha   90.00
_cell.angle_beta   90.00
_cell.angle_gamma   90.00
#
_symmetry.space_group_name_H-M   'P 1'
#
loop_
_entity.id
_entity.type
_entity.pdbx_description
1 polymer ?
#
loop_
_entity_poly.entity_id
_entity_poly.type
_entity_poly.pdbx_seq_one_letter_code
_entity_poly.pdbx_strand_id
1 'polypeptide(L)'
;MTRRHRVVSAAMAATLVVLLSGCAFAVPSTRTTDPALVALAAKVAEIDGVQDAAAVPSYDGSPTAQRLGIRIYLDEPATGDLAAITTDALRLAWGFRGFTPVSYTVQVWNGPRQSPPYDNTKRVDLTPVLDQLDLPTSRVYKGDLTASIEDLSAKFGARG
;
A
#
# COMPACT_ATOMS: atom_id res chain seq x y z
N MET A 1 25.48 -34.07 -74.67
CA MET A 1 25.17 -32.78 -75.33
C MET A 1 23.78 -32.38 -74.85
N THR A 2 23.48 -31.31 -74.12
CA THR A 2 24.18 -30.05 -73.83
C THR A 2 23.48 -29.47 -72.59
N ARG A 3 24.09 -29.52 -71.38
CA ARG A 3 23.54 -28.82 -70.18
C ARG A 3 24.12 -27.42 -70.16
N ARG A 4 23.27 -26.40 -70.34
CA ARG A 4 23.63 -24.98 -70.21
C ARG A 4 23.55 -24.54 -68.75
N HIS A 5 24.63 -23.93 -68.30
CA HIS A 5 24.76 -23.18 -67.06
C HIS A 5 23.76 -22.03 -66.97
N ARG A 6 23.22 -21.79 -65.78
CA ARG A 6 23.03 -20.44 -65.24
C ARG A 6 23.38 -20.44 -63.75
N VAL A 7 24.49 -19.77 -63.46
CA VAL A 7 24.84 -19.26 -62.14
C VAL A 7 24.04 -17.97 -61.94
N VAL A 8 23.32 -17.85 -60.82
CA VAL A 8 22.91 -16.55 -60.28
C VAL A 8 23.08 -16.62 -58.76
N SER A 9 24.07 -15.87 -58.28
CA SER A 9 24.24 -15.52 -56.87
C SER A 9 23.04 -14.69 -56.41
N ALA A 10 22.42 -15.07 -55.29
CA ALA A 10 21.51 -14.19 -54.55
C ALA A 10 22.15 -13.91 -53.19
N ALA A 11 22.58 -12.66 -53.04
CA ALA A 11 23.11 -12.10 -51.82
C ALA A 11 21.98 -11.79 -50.81
N MET A 12 22.37 -11.85 -49.53
CA MET A 12 21.89 -11.06 -48.39
C MET A 12 20.39 -10.69 -48.31
N ALA A 13 19.75 -11.20 -47.26
CA ALA A 13 19.24 -10.33 -46.19
C ALA A 13 18.84 -11.21 -45.00
N ALA A 14 19.72 -11.28 -43.99
CA ALA A 14 19.31 -11.73 -42.66
C ALA A 14 18.44 -10.61 -42.05
N THR A 15 17.13 -10.71 -42.23
CA THR A 15 16.18 -9.80 -41.58
C THR A 15 16.06 -10.19 -40.11
N LEU A 16 16.92 -9.61 -39.29
CA LEU A 16 16.80 -9.59 -37.84
C LEU A 16 15.59 -8.70 -37.49
N VAL A 17 14.41 -9.30 -37.32
CA VAL A 17 13.23 -8.59 -36.81
C VAL A 17 13.39 -8.42 -35.30
N VAL A 18 14.05 -7.33 -34.91
CA VAL A 18 13.99 -6.81 -33.54
C VAL A 18 12.70 -6.02 -33.41
N LEU A 19 11.63 -6.68 -32.97
CA LEU A 19 10.38 -6.00 -32.55
C LEU A 19 10.59 -5.40 -31.15
N LEU A 20 11.30 -4.28 -31.09
CA LEU A 20 11.33 -3.36 -29.96
C LEU A 20 10.41 -2.19 -30.31
N SER A 21 9.14 -2.25 -29.89
CA SER A 21 8.26 -1.08 -29.70
C SER A 21 6.96 -1.50 -29.01
N GLY A 22 7.09 -2.16 -27.86
CA GLY A 22 6.07 -2.05 -26.83
C GLY A 22 6.45 -0.87 -25.95
N CYS A 23 5.85 0.30 -26.18
CA CYS A 23 5.89 1.42 -25.24
C CYS A 23 5.15 0.99 -23.95
N ALA A 24 5.80 0.19 -23.12
CA ALA A 24 5.39 -0.05 -21.76
C ALA A 24 5.86 1.14 -20.89
N PHE A 25 5.21 2.29 -21.07
CA PHE A 25 5.15 3.29 -20.00
C PHE A 25 3.82 3.13 -19.27
N ALA A 26 3.58 1.92 -18.74
CA ALA A 26 2.79 1.82 -17.54
C ALA A 26 3.72 2.30 -16.41
N VAL A 27 3.56 3.55 -15.98
CA VAL A 27 4.12 4.00 -14.70
C VAL A 27 3.66 2.98 -13.65
N PRO A 28 4.56 2.28 -12.94
CA PRO A 28 4.11 1.42 -11.86
C PRO A 28 3.44 2.32 -10.83
N SER A 29 2.13 2.18 -10.67
CA SER A 29 1.38 2.85 -9.62
C SER A 29 1.99 2.49 -8.28
N THR A 30 2.77 3.40 -7.69
CA THR A 30 3.03 3.61 -6.25
C THR A 30 2.98 2.37 -5.33
N ARG A 31 3.49 1.21 -5.77
CA ARG A 31 3.75 0.09 -4.86
C ARG A 31 5.02 0.43 -4.12
N THR A 32 4.91 0.61 -2.81
CA THR A 32 6.05 0.56 -1.91
C THR A 32 6.90 -0.67 -2.26
N THR A 33 8.17 -0.46 -2.61
CA THR A 33 9.11 -1.55 -2.94
C THR A 33 9.89 -2.04 -1.71
N ASP A 34 9.73 -1.38 -0.57
CA ASP A 34 10.30 -1.81 0.70
C ASP A 34 9.66 -3.14 1.15
N PRO A 35 10.43 -4.22 1.27
CA PRO A 35 9.90 -5.54 1.62
C PRO A 35 9.28 -5.58 3.02
N ALA A 36 9.76 -4.78 3.98
CA ALA A 36 9.19 -4.74 5.32
C ALA A 36 7.79 -4.13 5.30
N LEU A 37 7.58 -3.07 4.51
CA LEU A 37 6.28 -2.44 4.36
C LEU A 37 5.31 -3.31 3.55
N VAL A 38 5.81 -4.02 2.54
CA VAL A 38 5.01 -5.03 1.82
C VAL A 38 4.56 -6.16 2.76
N ALA A 39 5.45 -6.66 3.61
CA ALA A 39 5.12 -7.68 4.60
C ALA A 39 4.10 -7.18 5.65
N LEU A 40 4.22 -5.93 6.10
CA LEU A 40 3.23 -5.32 6.98
C LEU A 40 1.86 -5.21 6.31
N ALA A 41 1.82 -4.73 5.06
CA ALA A 41 0.58 -4.61 4.30
C ALA A 41 -0.10 -5.97 4.10
N ALA A 42 0.67 -7.01 3.78
CA ALA A 42 0.15 -8.38 3.65
C ALA A 42 -0.50 -8.87 4.96
N LYS A 43 0.15 -8.65 6.11
CA LYS A 43 -0.43 -9.01 7.42
C LYS A 43 -1.70 -8.23 7.75
N VAL A 44 -1.77 -6.95 7.37
CA VAL A 44 -2.99 -6.15 7.58
C VAL A 44 -4.13 -6.66 6.69
N ALA A 45 -3.83 -7.13 5.47
CA ALA A 45 -4.82 -7.73 4.58
C ALA A 45 -5.32 -9.12 5.04
N GLU A 46 -4.70 -9.73 6.06
CA GLU A 46 -5.17 -10.96 6.70
C GLU A 46 -6.21 -10.69 7.82
N ILE A 47 -6.45 -9.42 8.17
CA ILE A 47 -7.48 -9.04 9.15
C ILE A 47 -8.86 -9.29 8.53
N ASP A 48 -9.77 -9.90 9.30
CA ASP A 48 -11.14 -10.18 8.84
C ASP A 48 -11.88 -8.90 8.41
N GLY A 49 -12.56 -8.96 7.27
CA GLY A 49 -13.23 -7.82 6.63
C GLY A 49 -12.30 -6.85 5.88
N VAL A 50 -11.00 -7.12 5.80
CA VAL A 50 -10.04 -6.35 4.97
C VAL A 50 -9.84 -7.04 3.63
N GLN A 51 -10.26 -6.38 2.56
CA GLN A 51 -10.04 -6.84 1.18
C GLN A 51 -8.58 -6.68 0.75
N ASP A 52 -7.98 -5.55 1.12
CA ASP A 52 -6.62 -5.18 0.72
C ASP A 52 -6.03 -4.13 1.66
N ALA A 53 -4.71 -4.00 1.71
CA ALA A 53 -4.04 -3.01 2.53
C ALA A 53 -2.73 -2.50 1.90
N ALA A 54 -2.34 -1.29 2.28
CA ALA A 54 -1.06 -0.70 1.93
C ALA A 54 -0.40 -0.07 3.16
N ALA A 55 0.89 -0.32 3.33
CA ALA A 55 1.73 0.40 4.28
C ALA A 55 2.59 1.41 3.52
N VAL A 56 2.54 2.66 3.96
CA VAL A 56 3.20 3.79 3.30
C VAL A 56 3.98 4.61 4.33
N PRO A 57 5.28 4.87 4.12
CA PRO A 57 5.98 5.85 4.92
C PRO A 57 5.57 7.23 4.43
N SER A 58 5.47 8.20 5.34
CA SER A 58 5.35 9.61 4.96
C SER A 58 6.23 10.46 5.87
N TYR A 59 6.64 11.62 5.40
CA TYR A 59 7.39 12.58 6.21
C TYR A 59 6.43 13.68 6.67
N ASP A 60 6.64 14.17 7.88
CA ASP A 60 5.88 15.32 8.40
C ASP A 60 6.35 16.68 7.87
N GLY A 61 7.28 16.67 6.91
CA GLY A 61 8.02 17.84 6.43
C GLY A 61 9.47 17.88 6.92
N SER A 62 9.81 17.11 7.97
CA SER A 62 11.18 16.88 8.41
C SER A 62 11.82 15.70 7.66
N PRO A 63 13.12 15.78 7.31
CA PRO A 63 13.84 14.66 6.70
C PRO A 63 14.05 13.48 7.67
N THR A 64 13.93 13.69 8.98
CA THR A 64 14.23 12.69 10.01
C THR A 64 13.00 12.13 10.71
N ALA A 65 11.82 12.73 10.53
CA ALA A 65 10.60 12.32 11.21
C ALA A 65 9.67 11.58 10.24
N GLN A 66 9.78 10.25 10.24
CA GLN A 66 8.95 9.38 9.43
C GLN A 66 7.69 8.97 10.19
N ARG A 67 6.54 9.07 9.54
CA ARG A 67 5.26 8.50 9.97
C ARG A 67 5.03 7.17 9.26
N LEU A 68 4.41 6.21 9.94
CA LEU A 68 3.95 4.97 9.34
C LEU A 68 2.45 5.04 9.09
N GLY A 69 2.06 5.05 7.82
CA GLY A 69 0.66 5.05 7.41
C GLY A 69 0.19 3.67 6.97
N ILE A 70 -0.99 3.26 7.44
CA ILE A 70 -1.71 2.08 6.98
C ILE A 70 -2.98 2.54 6.25
N ARG A 71 -3.16 2.08 5.02
CA ARG A 71 -4.42 2.20 4.28
C ARG A 71 -5.08 0.84 4.23
N ILE A 72 -6.32 0.78 4.64
CA ILE A 72 -7.14 -0.42 4.70
C ILE A 72 -8.28 -0.25 3.72
N TYR A 73 -8.50 -1.24 2.87
CA TYR A 73 -9.62 -1.32 1.94
C TYR A 73 -10.52 -2.46 2.40
N LEU A 74 -11.77 -2.15 2.73
CA LEU A 74 -12.75 -3.12 3.21
C LEU A 74 -13.47 -3.81 2.05
N ASP A 75 -13.99 -5.00 2.29
CA ASP A 75 -14.93 -5.64 1.37
C ASP A 75 -16.20 -4.77 1.20
N GLU A 76 -16.85 -4.82 0.03
CA GLU A 76 -18.14 -4.15 -0.20
C GLU A 76 -19.31 -5.14 -0.14
N PRO A 77 -20.36 -4.87 0.67
CA PRO A 77 -20.49 -3.75 1.61
C PRO A 77 -19.56 -3.93 2.83
N ALA A 78 -19.08 -2.82 3.40
CA ALA A 78 -18.24 -2.85 4.60
C ALA A 78 -19.05 -3.41 5.78
N THR A 79 -18.78 -4.65 6.17
CA THR A 79 -19.46 -5.34 7.28
C THR A 79 -18.57 -5.57 8.50
N GLY A 80 -17.29 -5.22 8.43
CA GLY A 80 -16.32 -5.47 9.48
C GLY A 80 -16.48 -4.52 10.69
N ASP A 81 -16.06 -5.01 11.86
CA ASP A 81 -15.93 -4.17 13.06
C ASP A 81 -14.75 -3.21 12.88
N LEU A 82 -15.06 -1.95 12.57
CA LEU A 82 -14.06 -0.90 12.33
C LEU A 82 -13.14 -0.67 13.53
N ALA A 83 -13.63 -0.84 14.76
CA ALA A 83 -12.81 -0.65 15.96
C ALA A 83 -11.80 -1.80 16.09
N ALA A 84 -12.25 -3.04 15.88
CA ALA A 84 -11.39 -4.22 15.89
C ALA A 84 -10.34 -4.16 14.76
N ILE A 85 -10.78 -3.90 13.51
CA ILE A 85 -9.91 -3.79 12.34
C ILE A 85 -8.82 -2.72 12.55
N THR A 86 -9.22 -1.54 13.03
CA THR A 86 -8.29 -0.44 13.29
C THR A 86 -7.31 -0.79 14.42
N THR A 87 -7.80 -1.43 15.50
CA THR A 87 -6.96 -1.85 16.62
C THR A 87 -5.92 -2.88 16.20
N ASP A 88 -6.31 -3.88 15.40
CA ASP A 88 -5.42 -4.93 14.93
C ASP A 88 -4.40 -4.39 13.93
N ALA A 89 -4.81 -3.49 13.03
CA ALA A 89 -3.89 -2.80 12.13
C ALA A 89 -2.87 -1.94 12.89
N LEU A 90 -3.29 -1.22 13.93
CA LEU A 90 -2.39 -0.46 14.80
C LEU A 90 -1.43 -1.36 15.58
N ARG A 91 -1.89 -2.53 16.06
CA ARG A 91 -1.03 -3.51 16.73
C ARG A 91 0.04 -4.05 15.80
N LEU A 92 -0.31 -4.40 14.57
CA LEU A 92 0.64 -4.83 13.54
C LEU A 92 1.62 -3.72 13.18
N ALA A 93 1.14 -2.49 13.03
CA ALA A 93 1.98 -1.32 12.75
C ALA A 93 2.93 -1.01 13.92
N TRP A 94 2.49 -1.16 15.16
CA TRP A 94 3.35 -0.98 16.34
C TRP A 94 4.54 -1.95 16.33
N GLY A 95 4.29 -3.22 16.01
CA GLY A 95 5.33 -4.24 15.84
C GLY A 95 6.19 -4.12 14.58
N PHE A 96 5.96 -3.12 13.73
CA PHE A 96 6.80 -2.89 12.55
C PHE A 96 8.21 -2.48 12.97
N ARG A 97 9.25 -2.99 12.31
CA ARG A 97 10.67 -2.71 12.67
C ARG A 97 11.53 -2.11 11.54
N GLY A 98 10.96 -1.80 10.39
CA GLY A 98 11.73 -1.26 9.25
C GLY A 98 12.33 0.13 9.52
N PHE A 99 11.69 0.93 10.38
CA PHE A 99 12.21 2.19 10.92
C PHE A 99 11.48 2.52 12.22
N THR A 100 11.86 3.60 12.92
CA THR A 100 11.15 4.10 14.11
C THR A 100 10.20 5.24 13.73
N PRO A 101 8.87 5.00 13.71
CA PRO A 101 7.92 6.05 13.37
C PRO A 101 7.78 7.06 14.49
N VAL A 102 7.61 8.34 14.14
CA VAL A 102 7.25 9.40 15.10
C VAL A 102 5.74 9.46 15.38
N SER A 103 4.94 8.87 14.49
CA SER A 103 3.48 8.71 14.63
C SER A 103 2.97 7.65 13.67
N TYR A 104 1.76 7.17 13.92
CA TYR A 104 1.08 6.18 13.11
C TYR A 104 -0.22 6.76 12.58
N THR A 105 -0.54 6.48 11.33
CA THR A 105 -1.80 6.93 10.73
C THR A 105 -2.57 5.77 10.13
N VAL A 106 -3.88 5.70 10.34
CA VAL A 106 -4.75 4.71 9.71
C VAL A 106 -5.79 5.43 8.85
N GLN A 107 -5.96 4.93 7.63
CA GLN A 107 -7.00 5.35 6.70
C GLN A 107 -7.82 4.13 6.32
N VAL A 108 -9.14 4.21 6.42
CA VAL A 108 -10.04 3.14 6.00
C VAL A 108 -10.86 3.63 4.80
N TRP A 109 -10.98 2.76 3.80
CA TRP A 109 -11.67 3.02 2.55
C TRP A 109 -12.60 1.86 2.23
N ASN A 110 -13.77 2.15 1.69
CA ASN A 110 -14.59 1.14 1.04
C ASN A 110 -13.86 0.68 -0.22
N GLY A 111 -13.76 -0.64 -0.39
CA GLY A 111 -13.08 -1.25 -1.52
C GLY A 111 -13.75 -0.99 -2.87
N PRO A 112 -13.15 -1.43 -3.98
CA PRO A 112 -11.79 -1.98 -4.07
C PRO A 112 -10.70 -0.91 -3.89
N ARG A 113 -9.42 -1.34 -3.80
CA ARG A 113 -8.28 -0.41 -3.83
C ARG A 113 -8.41 0.54 -5.03
N GLN A 114 -8.30 1.82 -4.74
CA GLN A 114 -8.37 2.88 -5.74
C GLN A 114 -6.99 3.26 -6.27
N SER A 115 -6.95 3.63 -7.54
CA SER A 115 -5.82 4.34 -8.14
C SER A 115 -6.05 5.85 -8.04
N PRO A 116 -5.00 6.67 -7.88
CA PRO A 116 -5.13 8.12 -7.99
C PRO A 116 -5.78 8.54 -9.33
N PRO A 117 -6.63 9.59 -9.35
CA PRO A 117 -7.05 10.39 -8.21
C PRO A 117 -8.02 9.64 -7.28
N TYR A 118 -7.83 9.77 -5.97
CA TYR A 118 -8.66 9.11 -4.98
C TYR A 118 -10.05 9.77 -4.87
N ASP A 119 -11.10 8.95 -4.81
CA ASP A 119 -12.45 9.37 -4.48
C ASP A 119 -12.62 9.39 -2.95
N ASN A 120 -12.50 10.57 -2.35
CA ASN A 120 -12.65 10.75 -0.90
C ASN A 120 -14.05 10.40 -0.38
N THR A 121 -15.07 10.26 -1.22
CA THR A 121 -16.41 9.82 -0.78
C THR A 121 -16.43 8.36 -0.33
N LYS A 122 -15.44 7.57 -0.75
CA LYS A 122 -15.24 6.17 -0.34
C LYS A 122 -14.48 6.05 0.99
N ARG A 123 -14.01 7.15 1.56
CA ARG A 123 -13.26 7.14 2.82
C ARG A 123 -14.21 6.96 3.99
N VAL A 124 -13.91 6.00 4.85
CA VAL A 124 -14.71 5.69 6.03
C VAL A 124 -14.30 6.62 7.16
N ASP A 125 -15.28 7.24 7.81
CA ASP A 125 -15.05 8.06 9.00
C ASP A 125 -14.84 7.17 10.22
N LEU A 126 -13.67 7.30 10.86
CA LEU A 126 -13.31 6.57 12.08
C LEU A 126 -13.71 7.32 13.36
N THR A 127 -14.24 8.55 13.25
CA THR A 127 -14.69 9.34 14.42
C THR A 127 -15.68 8.56 15.31
N PRO A 128 -16.67 7.82 14.77
CA PRO A 128 -17.64 7.09 15.60
C PRO A 128 -17.04 5.96 16.45
N VAL A 129 -15.87 5.44 16.08
CA VAL A 129 -15.21 4.33 16.80
C VAL A 129 -14.05 4.78 17.67
N LEU A 130 -13.71 6.06 17.68
CA LEU A 130 -12.53 6.58 18.38
C LEU A 130 -12.52 6.23 19.88
N ASP A 131 -13.65 6.37 20.56
CA ASP A 131 -13.79 6.05 21.99
C ASP A 131 -13.57 4.56 22.27
N GLN A 132 -13.88 3.69 21.31
CA GLN A 132 -13.70 2.24 21.44
C GLN A 132 -12.24 1.82 21.26
N LEU A 133 -11.42 2.65 20.60
CA LEU A 133 -10.01 2.37 20.41
C LEU A 133 -9.21 2.53 21.70
N ASP A 134 -9.73 3.27 22.69
CA ASP A 134 -9.04 3.54 23.97
C ASP A 134 -7.62 4.08 23.70
N LEU A 135 -7.60 5.17 22.93
CA LEU A 135 -6.42 5.93 22.52
C LEU A 135 -6.68 7.42 22.80
N PRO A 136 -6.55 7.88 24.06
CA PRO A 136 -7.09 9.17 24.51
C PRO A 136 -6.42 10.40 23.90
N THR A 137 -5.19 10.27 23.37
CA THR A 137 -4.48 11.38 22.70
C THR A 137 -4.59 11.32 21.17
N SER A 138 -5.16 10.24 20.65
CA SER A 138 -5.38 10.00 19.23
C SER A 138 -6.57 10.79 18.71
N ARG A 139 -6.55 11.10 17.42
CA ARG A 139 -7.57 11.95 16.79
C ARG A 139 -7.82 11.56 15.35
N VAL A 140 -9.04 11.82 14.89
CA VAL A 140 -9.40 11.73 13.47
C VAL A 140 -9.38 13.13 12.86
N TYR A 141 -8.61 13.34 11.80
CA TYR A 141 -8.62 14.59 11.04
C TYR A 141 -8.76 14.27 9.55
N LYS A 142 -9.80 14.81 8.90
CA LYS A 142 -10.12 14.56 7.48
C LYS A 142 -10.18 13.07 7.13
N GLY A 143 -10.61 12.21 8.06
CA GLY A 143 -10.67 10.75 7.91
C GLY A 143 -9.34 10.00 8.13
N ASP A 144 -8.28 10.69 8.55
CA ASP A 144 -7.05 10.06 9.03
C ASP A 144 -7.11 9.91 10.54
N LEU A 145 -7.13 8.68 11.05
CA LEU A 145 -6.82 8.44 12.44
C LEU A 145 -5.31 8.62 12.63
N THR A 146 -4.90 9.50 13.52
CA THR A 146 -3.51 9.64 13.95
C THR A 146 -3.37 9.10 15.36
N ALA A 147 -2.56 8.05 15.52
CA ALA A 147 -2.23 7.45 16.80
C ALA A 147 -0.86 7.90 17.30
N SER A 148 -0.79 8.28 18.58
CA SER A 148 0.44 8.70 19.24
C SER A 148 1.27 7.51 19.71
N ILE A 149 2.57 7.72 19.89
CA ILE A 149 3.46 6.70 20.46
C ILE A 149 3.06 6.39 21.91
N GLU A 150 2.62 7.40 22.66
CA GLU A 150 2.20 7.25 24.06
C GLU A 150 0.99 6.32 24.18
N ASP A 151 -0.06 6.56 23.40
CA ASP A 151 -1.26 5.71 23.42
C ASP A 151 -0.92 4.27 23.01
N LEU A 152 -0.14 4.08 21.94
CA LEU A 152 0.22 2.74 21.47
C LEU A 152 1.12 2.00 22.46
N SER A 153 2.04 2.70 23.11
CA SER A 153 2.88 2.11 24.16
C SER A 153 2.07 1.76 25.41
N ALA A 154 1.10 2.59 25.80
CA ALA A 154 0.21 2.29 26.92
C ALA A 154 -0.69 1.09 26.62
N LYS A 155 -1.21 1.02 25.40
CA LYS A 155 -2.17 -0.01 24.98
C LYS A 155 -1.53 -1.36 24.66
N PHE A 156 -0.41 -1.36 23.93
CA PHE A 156 0.23 -2.59 23.44
C PHE A 156 1.53 -2.93 24.17
N GLY A 157 1.97 -2.09 25.11
CA GLY A 157 3.21 -2.28 25.84
C GLY A 157 4.44 -1.92 25.02
N ALA A 158 5.59 -2.47 25.45
CA ALA A 158 6.86 -2.26 24.76
C ALA A 158 6.75 -2.69 23.29
N ARG A 159 7.29 -1.87 22.40
CA ARG A 159 7.33 -2.19 20.98
C ARG A 159 8.07 -3.51 20.78
N GLY A 160 7.40 -4.49 20.16
CA GLY A 160 7.89 -5.84 19.85
C GLY A 160 8.66 -5.91 18.56
#